data_AF-A0A1S2JZ49-F1
#
_entry.id   AF-A0A1S2JZ49-F1
#
_cell.length_a   1.000
_cell.length_b   1.000
_cell.length_c   1.000
_cell.angle_alpha   90.00
_cell.angle_beta   90.00
_cell.angle_gamma   90.00
#
_symmetry.space_group_name_H-M   'P 1'
#
loop_
_entity.id
_entity.type
_entity.pdbx_description
1 polymer ?
#
loop_
_entity_poly.entity_id
_entity_poly.type
_entity_poly.pdbx_seq_one_letter_code
_entity_poly.pdbx_strand_id
1 'polypeptide(L)'
;MGTDIHGVLQSRYRDGQSWYTECRMEDGRNYRLFAALADVRNGFGFARVPTHTPITPIAEPRGWPDDFSLKQVRWILGYGDDEDEAWLGDHSFSWLGLDEVADWKGWDQELKECGYISREEYESWDPVFPPAGGWCGGIYGRDVVAIDQRSDADLLATKDWTHVRVYWSRPLRESCTAFLAWVEYARAKTAGQEARIVFGFDS
;
A
#
# COMPACT_ATOMS: atom_id res chain seq x y z
N MET A 1 -0.63 -4.63 -14.86
CA MET A 1 -1.01 -3.24 -14.52
C MET A 1 -1.14 -3.26 -13.03
N GLY A 2 -0.08 -2.83 -12.37
CA GLY A 2 -0.01 -2.90 -10.94
C GLY A 2 0.31 -1.52 -10.45
N THR A 3 -0.46 -1.10 -9.47
CA THR A 3 -0.43 0.24 -8.93
C THR A 3 0.83 0.45 -8.09
N ASP A 4 1.58 1.49 -8.39
CA ASP A 4 2.65 2.07 -7.60
C ASP A 4 2.16 3.42 -7.06
N ILE A 5 2.72 3.83 -5.92
CA ILE A 5 2.39 5.12 -5.32
C ILE A 5 3.48 6.12 -5.64
N HIS A 6 3.08 7.26 -6.17
CA HIS A 6 4.01 8.33 -6.51
C HIS A 6 3.67 9.52 -5.64
N GLY A 7 4.65 10.00 -4.88
CA GLY A 7 4.38 11.05 -3.89
C GLY A 7 5.60 11.89 -3.56
N VAL A 8 5.34 13.02 -2.94
CA VAL A 8 6.34 13.92 -2.40
C VAL A 8 5.97 14.35 -0.98
N LEU A 9 7.00 14.70 -0.21
CA LEU A 9 6.87 15.45 1.03
C LEU A 9 6.97 16.94 0.72
N GLN A 10 6.01 17.73 1.23
CA GLN A 10 6.09 19.18 1.24
C GLN A 10 6.09 19.71 2.67
N SER A 11 6.87 20.74 2.93
CA SER A 11 6.84 21.49 4.18
C SER A 11 6.60 22.97 3.90
N ARG A 12 5.98 23.64 4.86
CA ARG A 12 5.63 25.04 4.76
C ARG A 12 6.84 25.91 5.08
N TYR A 13 7.09 26.91 4.24
CA TYR A 13 8.11 27.91 4.53
C TYR A 13 7.77 28.68 5.80
N ARG A 14 8.79 29.33 6.39
CA ARG A 14 8.62 30.22 7.55
C ARG A 14 7.76 31.46 7.24
N ASP A 15 7.50 31.75 5.97
CA ASP A 15 6.58 32.81 5.54
C ASP A 15 5.12 32.47 5.83
N GLY A 16 4.81 31.20 6.12
CA GLY A 16 3.45 30.72 6.38
C GLY A 16 2.52 30.81 5.16
N GLN A 17 3.04 31.01 3.95
CA GLN A 17 2.23 31.18 2.72
C GLN A 17 2.62 30.18 1.64
N SER A 18 3.89 29.79 1.60
CA SER A 18 4.44 29.00 0.52
C SER A 18 4.80 27.58 0.99
N TRP A 19 4.69 26.60 0.10
CA TRP A 19 5.18 25.23 0.31
C TRP A 19 6.42 24.97 -0.53
N TYR A 20 7.32 24.12 -0.04
CA TYR A 20 8.39 23.57 -0.85
C TYR A 20 8.47 22.05 -0.72
N THR A 21 8.99 21.43 -1.77
CA THR A 21 9.13 19.99 -1.86
C THR A 21 10.45 19.56 -1.25
N GLU A 22 10.39 18.69 -0.24
CA GLU A 22 11.54 18.25 0.57
C GLU A 22 12.24 17.03 -0.03
N CYS A 23 11.47 16.04 -0.44
CA CYS A 23 11.93 14.78 -1.02
C CYS A 23 10.77 13.99 -1.61
N ARG A 24 11.12 12.92 -2.31
CA ARG A 24 10.17 11.89 -2.75
C ARG A 24 9.63 11.11 -1.54
N MET A 25 8.39 10.68 -1.66
CA MET A 25 7.78 9.72 -0.76
C MET A 25 8.28 8.31 -1.04
N GLU A 26 8.28 7.44 -0.03
CA GLU A 26 8.48 6.00 -0.25
C GLU A 26 7.42 5.49 -1.24
N ASP A 27 7.89 4.94 -2.37
CA ASP A 27 7.07 4.63 -3.56
C ASP A 27 6.93 3.13 -3.84
N GLY A 28 7.32 2.29 -2.88
CA GLY A 28 7.20 0.84 -2.99
C GLY A 28 5.75 0.38 -3.18
N ARG A 29 5.56 -0.61 -4.06
CA ARG A 29 4.25 -1.23 -4.31
C ARG A 29 3.66 -1.84 -3.05
N ASN A 30 2.55 -1.28 -2.56
CA ASN A 30 1.90 -1.79 -1.36
C ASN A 30 0.38 -1.49 -1.35
N TYR A 31 -0.43 -2.45 -1.80
CA TYR A 31 -1.90 -2.31 -1.85
C TYR A 31 -2.55 -1.98 -0.50
N ARG A 32 -1.94 -2.40 0.62
CA ARG A 32 -2.47 -2.11 1.96
C ARG A 32 -2.22 -0.64 2.34
N LEU A 33 -1.06 -0.12 1.96
CA LEU A 33 -0.75 1.30 2.08
C LEU A 33 -1.70 2.13 1.21
N PHE A 34 -1.98 1.69 -0.02
CA PHE A 34 -2.87 2.42 -0.92
C PHE A 34 -4.31 2.51 -0.37
N ALA A 35 -4.79 1.39 0.17
CA ALA A 35 -6.07 1.32 0.85
C ALA A 35 -6.11 2.25 2.09
N ALA A 36 -5.04 2.25 2.90
CA ALA A 36 -4.93 3.14 4.06
C ALA A 36 -4.92 4.63 3.66
N LEU A 37 -4.21 5.00 2.58
CA LEU A 37 -4.04 6.39 2.18
C LEU A 37 -5.25 6.98 1.43
N ALA A 38 -5.94 6.17 0.62
CA ALA A 38 -6.92 6.69 -0.34
C ALA A 38 -8.01 5.69 -0.75
N ASP A 39 -8.25 4.62 0.03
CA ASP A 39 -9.22 3.54 -0.28
C ASP A 39 -8.96 2.83 -1.63
N VAL A 40 -7.75 2.95 -2.18
CA VAL A 40 -7.42 2.38 -3.49
C VAL A 40 -7.21 0.87 -3.36
N ARG A 41 -7.99 0.11 -4.13
CA ARG A 41 -7.99 -1.36 -4.14
C ARG A 41 -8.17 -1.97 -2.74
N ASN A 42 -9.00 -1.35 -1.92
CA ASN A 42 -9.17 -1.76 -0.54
C ASN A 42 -9.76 -3.18 -0.39
N GLY A 43 -8.94 -4.10 0.11
CA GLY A 43 -9.27 -5.51 0.30
C GLY A 43 -8.93 -6.41 -0.90
N PHE A 44 -8.42 -5.83 -2.00
CA PHE A 44 -8.21 -6.53 -3.24
C PHE A 44 -6.84 -6.21 -3.87
N GLY A 45 -6.25 -7.18 -4.55
CA GLY A 45 -5.07 -7.00 -5.38
C GLY A 45 -5.41 -6.75 -6.86
N PHE A 46 -4.54 -7.25 -7.72
CA PHE A 46 -4.76 -7.27 -9.16
C PHE A 46 -6.03 -8.05 -9.52
N ALA A 47 -6.73 -7.62 -10.59
CA ALA A 47 -7.96 -8.27 -11.09
C ALA A 47 -9.06 -8.51 -10.02
N ARG A 48 -9.15 -7.64 -9.00
CA ARG A 48 -10.11 -7.76 -7.88
C ARG A 48 -10.00 -9.07 -7.08
N VAL A 49 -8.82 -9.67 -7.10
CA VAL A 49 -8.54 -10.85 -6.29
C VAL A 49 -8.49 -10.43 -4.82
N PRO A 50 -9.29 -11.02 -3.91
CA PRO A 50 -9.28 -10.61 -2.51
C PRO A 50 -7.94 -10.96 -1.86
N THR A 51 -7.39 -10.04 -1.07
CA THR A 51 -6.07 -10.19 -0.44
C THR A 51 -6.09 -9.87 1.05
N HIS A 52 -7.04 -9.06 1.50
CA HIS A 52 -7.24 -8.77 2.92
C HIS A 52 -8.65 -8.24 3.20
N THR A 53 -9.03 -8.14 4.47
CA THR A 53 -10.23 -7.41 4.89
C THR A 53 -10.10 -5.91 4.61
N PRO A 54 -11.21 -5.19 4.36
CA PRO A 54 -11.16 -3.75 4.15
C PRO A 54 -10.47 -2.99 5.31
N ILE A 55 -9.67 -2.01 4.94
CA ILE A 55 -8.99 -1.05 5.82
C ILE A 55 -9.83 0.22 5.84
N THR A 56 -10.07 0.82 7.01
CA THR A 56 -10.65 2.17 7.01
C THR A 56 -9.57 3.13 6.51
N PRO A 57 -9.79 3.98 5.48
CA PRO A 57 -8.76 4.92 5.04
C PRO A 57 -8.53 6.02 6.10
N ILE A 58 -7.35 6.65 6.06
CA ILE A 58 -7.03 7.84 6.88
C ILE A 58 -8.02 8.96 6.58
N ALA A 59 -8.25 9.20 5.29
CA ALA A 59 -9.27 10.10 4.78
C ALA A 59 -9.68 9.68 3.36
N GLU A 60 -10.86 10.13 2.94
CA GLU A 60 -11.25 10.07 1.53
C GLU A 60 -10.30 10.90 0.65
N PRO A 61 -10.08 10.51 -0.62
CA PRO A 61 -9.21 11.25 -1.54
C PRO A 61 -9.61 12.72 -1.66
N ARG A 62 -8.66 13.62 -1.35
CA ARG A 62 -8.90 15.08 -1.33
C ARG A 62 -8.68 15.74 -2.70
N GLY A 63 -8.18 15.01 -3.69
CA GLY A 63 -7.64 15.60 -4.90
C GLY A 63 -6.31 16.29 -4.65
N TRP A 64 -5.96 17.24 -5.51
CA TRP A 64 -4.78 18.08 -5.30
C TRP A 64 -5.04 19.13 -4.21
N PRO A 65 -4.04 19.51 -3.42
CA PRO A 65 -4.11 20.76 -2.69
C PRO A 65 -4.30 21.95 -3.66
N ASP A 66 -5.08 22.95 -3.28
CA ASP A 66 -5.37 24.12 -4.13
C ASP A 66 -4.11 24.91 -4.53
N ASP A 67 -3.06 24.85 -3.71
CA ASP A 67 -1.78 25.53 -3.89
C ASP A 67 -0.69 24.63 -4.52
N PHE A 68 -1.06 23.41 -4.92
CA PHE A 68 -0.14 22.45 -5.51
C PHE A 68 0.07 22.70 -7.01
N SER A 69 1.31 22.54 -7.46
CA SER A 69 1.65 22.58 -8.89
C SER A 69 2.70 21.54 -9.22
N LEU A 70 2.49 20.77 -10.29
CA LEU A 70 3.47 19.78 -10.78
C LEU A 70 4.84 20.40 -11.09
N LYS A 71 4.88 21.71 -11.41
CA LYS A 71 6.14 22.44 -11.61
C LYS A 71 7.00 22.48 -10.34
N GLN A 72 6.40 22.47 -9.15
CA GLN A 72 7.10 22.51 -7.86
C GLN A 72 7.83 21.19 -7.55
N VAL A 73 7.45 20.10 -8.20
CA VAL A 73 7.98 18.75 -7.91
C VAL A 73 8.84 18.19 -9.04
N ARG A 74 8.96 18.91 -10.17
CA ARG A 74 9.74 18.49 -11.36
C ARG A 74 11.18 18.08 -11.05
N TRP A 75 11.89 18.84 -10.22
CA TRP A 75 13.29 18.52 -9.90
C TRP A 75 13.48 17.28 -9.03
N ILE A 76 12.42 16.83 -8.34
CA ILE A 76 12.45 15.67 -7.44
C ILE A 76 11.90 14.42 -8.15
N LEU A 77 10.92 14.60 -9.04
CA LEU A 77 10.24 13.50 -9.74
C LEU A 77 10.72 13.31 -11.19
N GLY A 78 11.53 14.22 -11.72
CA GLY A 78 12.02 14.17 -13.10
C GLY A 78 12.98 13.00 -13.32
N TYR A 79 12.69 12.17 -14.32
CA TYR A 79 13.53 11.05 -14.74
C TYR A 79 14.30 11.41 -16.03
N GLY A 80 15.56 11.83 -15.93
CA GLY A 80 16.52 11.83 -17.05
C GLY A 80 16.20 12.72 -18.27
N ASP A 81 17.10 12.69 -19.25
CA ASP A 81 17.28 13.67 -20.36
C ASP A 81 16.11 13.82 -21.36
N ASP A 82 15.03 13.05 -21.25
CA ASP A 82 13.79 13.26 -22.03
C ASP A 82 12.77 13.97 -21.14
N GLU A 83 12.85 15.30 -21.13
CA GLU A 83 11.88 16.18 -20.52
C GLU A 83 10.47 15.87 -21.05
N ASP A 84 9.52 15.52 -20.17
CA ASP A 84 8.35 16.40 -19.96
C ASP A 84 7.43 15.88 -18.84
N GLU A 85 7.25 16.79 -17.87
CA GLU A 85 6.31 16.78 -16.74
C GLU A 85 6.62 15.87 -15.54
N ALA A 86 6.60 16.50 -14.36
CA ALA A 86 6.60 15.76 -13.11
C ALA A 86 5.34 14.90 -13.05
N TRP A 87 5.50 13.62 -12.70
CA TRP A 87 4.40 12.66 -12.71
C TRP A 87 4.18 12.05 -11.33
N LEU A 88 2.92 12.05 -10.89
CA LEU A 88 2.49 11.52 -9.60
C LEU A 88 1.42 10.42 -9.80
N GLY A 89 1.45 9.74 -10.94
CA GLY A 89 0.43 8.78 -11.33
C GLY A 89 -0.69 9.37 -12.19
N ASP A 90 -1.68 8.55 -12.50
CA ASP A 90 -2.81 8.87 -13.39
C ASP A 90 -4.15 8.99 -12.66
N HIS A 91 -4.26 8.53 -11.39
CA HIS A 91 -5.51 8.57 -10.65
C HIS A 91 -5.37 8.71 -9.11
N SER A 92 -6.52 8.90 -8.45
CA SER A 92 -6.69 8.92 -6.99
C SER A 92 -5.75 9.89 -6.25
N PHE A 93 -5.50 11.05 -6.84
CA PHE A 93 -4.70 12.10 -6.24
C PHE A 93 -5.26 12.53 -4.89
N SER A 94 -4.38 12.69 -3.91
CA SER A 94 -4.74 13.11 -2.57
C SER A 94 -3.55 13.77 -1.87
N TRP A 95 -3.83 14.30 -0.69
CA TRP A 95 -2.82 14.82 0.22
C TRP A 95 -3.26 14.61 1.65
N LEU A 96 -2.30 14.42 2.55
CA LEU A 96 -2.53 14.22 3.98
C LEU A 96 -1.50 15.00 4.79
N GLY A 97 -1.89 15.50 5.95
CA GLY A 97 -0.93 16.08 6.89
C GLY A 97 0.06 15.02 7.36
N LEU A 98 1.32 15.37 7.57
CA LEU A 98 2.31 14.37 8.00
C LEU A 98 2.00 13.82 9.39
N ASP A 99 1.56 14.67 10.33
CA ASP A 99 1.11 14.23 11.65
C ASP A 99 -0.23 13.47 11.58
N GLU A 100 -1.12 13.82 10.64
CA GLU A 100 -2.33 13.04 10.38
C GLU A 100 -2.01 11.59 10.00
N VAL A 101 -1.00 11.39 9.14
CA VAL A 101 -0.53 10.05 8.75
C VAL A 101 0.15 9.36 9.93
N ALA A 102 1.05 10.05 10.63
CA ALA A 102 1.84 9.47 11.71
C ALA A 102 0.99 9.02 12.91
N ASP A 103 -0.01 9.82 13.27
CA ASP A 103 -0.80 9.61 14.49
C ASP A 103 -2.04 8.73 14.25
N TRP A 104 -2.31 8.35 13.00
CA TRP A 104 -3.46 7.55 12.61
C TRP A 104 -3.50 6.19 13.31
N LYS A 105 -4.58 5.92 14.05
CA LYS A 105 -4.69 4.71 14.89
C LYS A 105 -4.93 3.42 14.09
N GLY A 106 -5.30 3.53 12.82
CA GLY A 106 -5.52 2.35 11.98
C GLY A 106 -4.24 1.58 11.62
N TRP A 107 -3.05 2.13 11.87
CA TRP A 107 -1.80 1.36 11.72
C TRP A 107 -1.76 0.10 12.61
N ASP A 108 -2.42 0.15 13.77
CA ASP A 108 -2.50 -0.98 14.70
C ASP A 108 -3.77 -1.83 14.47
N GLN A 109 -4.55 -1.54 13.42
CA GLN A 109 -5.69 -2.37 13.03
C GLN A 109 -5.19 -3.78 12.68
N GLU A 110 -5.81 -4.81 13.28
CA GLU A 110 -5.60 -6.19 12.87
C GLU A 110 -6.17 -6.39 11.46
N LEU A 111 -5.31 -6.81 10.55
CA LEU A 111 -5.65 -7.10 9.17
C LEU A 111 -5.74 -8.61 8.98
N LYS A 112 -6.89 -9.11 8.52
CA LYS A 112 -7.02 -10.48 8.06
C LYS A 112 -6.64 -10.54 6.60
N GLU A 113 -5.55 -11.25 6.30
CA GLU A 113 -5.03 -11.42 4.96
C GLU A 113 -5.38 -12.79 4.40
N CYS A 114 -5.29 -12.94 3.08
CA CYS A 114 -5.46 -14.23 2.43
C CYS A 114 -4.66 -14.36 1.14
N GLY A 115 -4.35 -15.61 0.78
CA GLY A 115 -3.55 -15.93 -0.39
C GLY A 115 -3.48 -17.44 -0.62
N TYR A 116 -3.08 -17.83 -1.82
CA TYR A 116 -2.79 -19.21 -2.16
C TYR A 116 -1.34 -19.55 -1.85
N ILE A 117 -1.16 -20.71 -1.21
CA ILE A 117 0.12 -21.36 -0.98
C ILE A 117 0.12 -22.77 -1.55
N SER A 118 1.29 -23.35 -1.73
CA SER A 118 1.42 -24.73 -2.20
C SER A 118 0.96 -25.71 -1.13
N ARG A 119 0.63 -26.93 -1.55
CA ARG A 119 0.34 -28.03 -0.62
C ARG A 119 1.49 -28.32 0.34
N GLU A 120 2.71 -28.36 -0.19
CA GLU A 120 3.91 -28.61 0.62
C GLU A 120 4.08 -27.55 1.72
N GLU A 121 3.88 -26.27 1.39
CA GLU A 121 3.94 -25.21 2.39
C GLU A 121 2.81 -25.35 3.41
N TYR A 122 1.57 -25.57 2.96
CA TYR A 122 0.41 -25.72 3.82
C TYR A 122 0.58 -26.84 4.87
N GLU A 123 1.14 -27.99 4.49
CA GLU A 123 1.33 -29.13 5.39
C GLU A 123 2.28 -28.84 6.56
N SER A 124 3.09 -27.79 6.47
CA SER A 124 4.02 -27.35 7.52
C SER A 124 3.72 -25.95 8.06
N TRP A 125 2.67 -25.29 7.56
CA TRP A 125 2.39 -23.89 7.84
C TRP A 125 1.63 -23.70 9.15
N ASP A 126 2.05 -22.70 9.93
CA ASP A 126 1.38 -22.24 11.14
C ASP A 126 0.53 -20.99 10.81
N PRO A 127 -0.81 -21.05 10.96
CA PRO A 127 -1.70 -19.94 10.61
C PRO A 127 -1.52 -18.69 11.49
N VAL A 128 -0.76 -18.78 12.58
CA VAL A 128 -0.35 -17.61 13.39
C VAL A 128 0.59 -16.69 12.60
N PHE A 129 1.35 -17.22 11.65
CA PHE A 129 2.34 -16.47 10.88
C PHE A 129 1.95 -16.37 9.40
N PRO A 130 2.36 -15.29 8.72
CA PRO A 130 2.27 -15.26 7.26
C PRO A 130 3.06 -16.41 6.64
N PRO A 131 2.64 -16.96 5.49
CA PRO A 131 3.39 -17.99 4.78
C PRO A 131 4.82 -17.57 4.48
N ALA A 132 5.79 -18.42 4.84
CA ALA A 132 7.21 -18.10 4.79
C ALA A 132 7.80 -18.16 3.37
N GLY A 133 7.26 -19.05 2.52
CA GLY A 133 7.61 -19.17 1.11
C GLY A 133 7.02 -18.06 0.24
N GLY A 134 6.20 -17.20 0.84
CA GLY A 134 5.39 -16.21 0.14
C GLY A 134 4.04 -16.79 -0.28
N TRP A 135 3.20 -15.96 -0.87
CA TRP A 135 1.85 -16.34 -1.27
C TRP A 135 1.46 -15.58 -2.53
N CYS A 136 0.50 -16.14 -3.26
CA CYS A 136 -0.09 -15.50 -4.43
C CYS A 136 -1.52 -15.08 -4.15
N GLY A 137 -1.93 -13.87 -4.53
CA GLY A 137 -3.34 -13.49 -4.41
C GLY A 137 -4.25 -14.43 -5.21
N GLY A 138 -3.84 -14.78 -6.43
CA GLY A 138 -4.56 -15.68 -7.31
C GLY A 138 -3.59 -16.59 -8.06
N ILE A 139 -4.06 -17.77 -8.44
CA ILE A 139 -3.26 -18.79 -9.12
C ILE A 139 -4.03 -19.39 -10.30
N TYR A 140 -3.34 -19.69 -11.38
CA TYR A 140 -3.91 -20.26 -12.60
C TYR A 140 -2.87 -21.11 -13.33
N GLY A 141 -3.33 -22.12 -14.06
CA GLY A 141 -2.46 -23.02 -14.83
C GLY A 141 -3.16 -24.32 -15.17
N ARG A 142 -2.66 -25.04 -16.18
CA ARG A 142 -3.25 -26.32 -16.63
C ARG A 142 -3.32 -27.36 -15.51
N ASP A 143 -2.27 -27.42 -14.68
CA ASP A 143 -2.11 -28.42 -13.63
C ASP A 143 -2.42 -27.85 -12.24
N VAL A 144 -3.04 -26.66 -12.17
CA VAL A 144 -3.42 -26.03 -10.91
C VAL A 144 -4.80 -26.49 -10.49
N VAL A 145 -4.85 -27.28 -9.43
CA VAL A 145 -6.07 -27.60 -8.69
C VAL A 145 -6.05 -26.79 -7.39
N ALA A 146 -6.80 -25.69 -7.38
CA ALA A 146 -6.86 -24.76 -6.26
C ALA A 146 -8.16 -24.95 -5.47
N ILE A 147 -8.05 -24.98 -4.15
CA ILE A 147 -9.20 -25.02 -3.23
C ILE A 147 -9.26 -23.73 -2.41
N ASP A 148 -10.48 -23.22 -2.20
CA ASP A 148 -10.74 -22.14 -1.27
C ASP A 148 -11.03 -22.77 0.09
N GLN A 149 -10.07 -22.73 1.02
CA GLN A 149 -10.26 -23.36 2.34
C GLN A 149 -11.24 -22.53 3.16
N ARG A 150 -12.52 -22.90 3.08
CA ARG A 150 -13.53 -22.39 4.01
C ARG A 150 -13.65 -23.30 5.23
N SER A 151 -13.25 -24.56 5.08
CA SER A 151 -13.24 -25.58 6.14
C SER A 151 -12.27 -26.74 5.84
N ASP A 152 -11.88 -27.50 6.87
CA ASP A 152 -11.13 -28.76 6.71
C ASP A 152 -11.89 -29.81 5.87
N ALA A 153 -13.23 -29.70 5.81
CA ALA A 153 -14.05 -30.55 4.96
C ALA A 153 -13.78 -30.32 3.47
N ASP A 154 -13.48 -29.07 3.05
CA ASP A 154 -13.17 -28.74 1.66
C ASP A 154 -11.84 -29.38 1.22
N LEU A 155 -10.86 -29.40 2.14
CA LEU A 155 -9.58 -30.07 1.98
C LEU A 155 -9.74 -31.59 1.85
N LEU A 156 -10.59 -32.20 2.68
CA LEU A 156 -10.82 -33.65 2.67
C LEU A 156 -11.64 -34.12 1.46
N ALA A 157 -12.49 -33.26 0.90
CA ALA A 157 -13.32 -33.56 -0.27
C ALA A 157 -12.52 -33.63 -1.57
N THR A 158 -11.38 -32.92 -1.66
CA THR A 158 -10.52 -32.89 -2.84
C THR A 158 -9.22 -33.62 -2.52
N LYS A 159 -8.91 -34.74 -3.17
CA LYS A 159 -7.67 -35.51 -2.84
C LYS A 159 -6.42 -34.99 -3.55
N ASP A 160 -6.59 -34.43 -4.74
CA ASP A 160 -5.52 -34.08 -5.67
C ASP A 160 -5.33 -32.56 -5.83
N TRP A 161 -5.62 -31.79 -4.78
CA TRP A 161 -5.35 -30.35 -4.80
C TRP A 161 -3.84 -30.07 -4.75
N THR A 162 -3.46 -28.96 -5.38
CA THR A 162 -2.06 -28.50 -5.50
C THR A 162 -1.81 -27.25 -4.69
N HIS A 163 -2.84 -26.40 -4.55
CA HIS A 163 -2.77 -25.13 -3.83
C HIS A 163 -4.04 -24.92 -3.01
N VAL A 164 -3.87 -24.24 -1.90
CA VAL A 164 -4.96 -23.92 -0.98
C VAL A 164 -4.92 -22.46 -0.62
N ARG A 165 -6.09 -21.82 -0.61
CA ARG A 165 -6.22 -20.47 -0.11
C ARG A 165 -6.23 -20.50 1.41
N VAL A 166 -5.33 -19.77 2.02
CA VAL A 166 -5.19 -19.66 3.46
C VAL A 166 -5.45 -18.24 3.95
N TYR A 167 -5.64 -18.10 5.25
CA TYR A 167 -5.97 -16.85 5.93
C TYR A 167 -5.10 -16.69 7.17
N TRP A 168 -4.53 -15.50 7.38
CA TRP A 168 -3.73 -15.17 8.57
C TRP A 168 -4.03 -13.74 9.03
N SER A 169 -3.68 -13.43 10.27
CA SER A 169 -3.85 -12.09 10.84
C SER A 169 -2.50 -11.45 11.11
N ARG A 170 -2.38 -10.14 10.84
CA ARG A 170 -1.30 -9.30 11.35
C ARG A 170 -1.70 -7.83 11.44
N PRO A 171 -1.09 -7.02 12.32
CA PRO A 171 -1.28 -5.58 12.32
C PRO A 171 -0.90 -4.93 10.98
N LEU A 172 -1.66 -3.93 10.52
CA LEU A 172 -1.39 -3.21 9.28
C LEU A 172 0.04 -2.63 9.23
N ARG A 173 0.55 -2.14 10.36
CA ARG A 173 1.90 -1.57 10.47
C ARG A 173 3.00 -2.51 10.01
N GLU A 174 2.84 -3.82 10.19
CA GLU A 174 3.81 -4.83 9.76
C GLU A 174 3.87 -4.97 8.23
N SER A 175 2.78 -4.61 7.55
CA SER A 175 2.72 -4.54 6.10
C SER A 175 3.32 -3.24 5.54
N CYS A 176 3.47 -2.21 6.36
CA CYS A 176 3.81 -0.85 5.94
C CYS A 176 5.12 -0.34 6.58
N THR A 177 6.00 -1.25 7.00
CA THR A 177 7.20 -0.93 7.79
C THR A 177 8.13 0.07 7.11
N ALA A 178 8.41 -0.10 5.81
CA ALA A 178 9.25 0.82 5.05
C ALA A 178 8.65 2.23 4.98
N PHE A 179 7.35 2.33 4.68
CA PHE A 179 6.64 3.60 4.65
C PHE A 179 6.60 4.27 6.02
N LEU A 180 6.34 3.52 7.10
CA LEU A 180 6.32 4.07 8.46
C LEU A 180 7.72 4.54 8.90
N ALA A 181 8.78 3.83 8.54
CA ALA A 181 10.15 4.30 8.76
C ALA A 181 10.43 5.60 7.99
N TRP A 182 9.90 5.72 6.76
CA TRP A 182 9.96 6.95 5.98
C TRP A 182 9.15 8.09 6.63
N VAL A 183 7.97 7.81 7.20
CA VAL A 183 7.17 8.82 7.94
C VAL A 183 7.97 9.37 9.13
N GLU A 184 8.63 8.52 9.91
CA GLU A 184 9.48 8.97 11.01
C GLU A 184 10.65 9.84 10.53
N TYR A 185 11.30 9.44 9.43
CA TYR A 185 12.31 10.27 8.76
C TYR A 185 11.74 11.63 8.33
N ALA A 186 10.57 11.65 7.68
CA ALA A 186 9.92 12.85 7.21
C ALA A 186 9.59 13.81 8.37
N ARG A 187 9.13 13.28 9.51
CA ARG A 187 8.83 14.08 10.71
C ARG A 187 10.09 14.71 11.28
N ALA A 188 11.18 13.93 11.38
CA ALA A 188 12.46 14.45 11.83
C ALA A 188 13.00 15.55 10.89
N LYS A 189 12.84 15.36 9.56
CA LYS A 189 13.30 16.32 8.55
C LYS A 189 12.53 17.64 8.59
N THR A 190 11.23 17.59 8.85
CA THR A 190 10.32 18.74 8.83
C THR A 190 9.97 19.25 10.24
N ALA A 191 10.80 18.90 11.23
CA ALA A 191 10.54 19.22 12.63
C ALA A 191 10.34 20.73 12.85
N GLY A 192 9.22 21.09 13.46
CA GLY A 192 8.85 22.49 13.70
C GLY A 192 8.25 23.22 12.50
N GLN A 193 7.94 22.50 11.41
CA GLN A 193 7.21 23.01 10.25
C GLN A 193 5.90 22.25 10.09
N GLU A 194 4.92 22.90 9.46
CA GLU A 194 3.76 22.21 8.95
C GLU A 194 4.19 21.40 7.71
N ALA A 195 3.86 20.11 7.68
CA ALA A 195 4.25 19.21 6.60
C ALA A 195 3.07 18.39 6.11
N ARG A 196 3.07 18.07 4.81
CA ARG A 196 2.07 17.24 4.15
C ARG A 196 2.72 16.33 3.12
N ILE A 197 2.08 15.20 2.88
CA ILE A 197 2.37 14.37 1.71
C ILE A 197 1.37 14.70 0.60
N VAL A 198 1.85 14.73 -0.64
CA VAL A 198 1.00 14.86 -1.83
C VAL A 198 1.33 13.70 -2.74
N PHE A 199 0.33 12.94 -3.16
CA PHE A 199 0.53 11.67 -3.85
C PHE A 199 -0.59 11.34 -4.83
N GLY A 200 -0.29 10.41 -5.73
CA GLY A 200 -1.24 9.72 -6.59
C GLY A 200 -0.74 8.32 -6.91
N PHE A 201 -1.46 7.65 -7.80
CA PHE A 201 -1.30 6.23 -8.10
C PHE A 201 -1.25 6.00 -9.60
N ASP A 202 -0.53 4.98 -10.04
CA ASP A 202 -0.61 4.48 -11.42
C ASP A 202 -1.40 3.15 -11.54
N SER A 203 -1.66 2.72 -12.78
CA SER A 203 -2.57 1.60 -13.10
C SER A 203 -1.94 0.20 -13.12
#